data_AF-A0A2H0LXA5-F1
#
_entry.id   AF-A0A2H0LXA5-F1
#
_cell.length_a   1.000
_cell.length_b   1.000
_cell.length_c   1.000
_cell.angle_alpha   90.00
_cell.angle_beta   90.00
_cell.angle_gamma   90.00
#
_symmetry.space_group_name_H-M   'P 1'
#
loop_
_entity.id
_entity.type
_entity.pdbx_description
1 polymer ?
#
loop_
_entity_poly.entity_id
_entity_poly.type
_entity_poly.pdbx_seq_one_letter_code
_entity_poly.pdbx_strand_id
1 'polypeptide(L)'
;MKIRKDAAFIIIATYLIISVLLILIISFAARSVSEMGSASRRNNAMQAFYLAESGIDSALVWLRTSYPAALPYNSGTVNLGNGSFSFTVSSPVSLVYNVESTAVVGNENKTIKATFSDDHYARYAYFTDQERFMGINVWFVDGDLLKGPVQTNGRFKIKGGPVFEGEVKSGDNYIRYYNNGNPKNLSSSSNPPYDMPDFQQGIDLGADPVAMPASALNLRTAASGGGIFLTGNSAIAFNADGTMNVTNANKGWNNFNTSIPANGAIFVDNGDLDISGTVKGSVSVGSERDIIVSDNVVYSDDPRVNPDSADKLGIVAEKNVIIPQSAPYDLEIDASIMALGSSFTVFKYWQGPPKGTLTVYGGIIQNQRGPVGTFDGSTGEKLSGYNKDYSYDSRFTSNPPPYNPTTGDYIITSWREE
;
A
#
# COMPACT_ATOMS: atom_id res chain seq x y z
N MET A 1 -18.93 95.70 -14.72
CA MET A 1 -18.96 94.90 -13.47
C MET A 1 -19.31 93.42 -13.67
N LYS A 2 -19.96 93.00 -14.78
CA LYS A 2 -20.25 91.57 -15.11
C LYS A 2 -19.01 90.73 -15.46
N ILE A 3 -18.11 91.25 -16.29
CA ILE A 3 -16.91 90.53 -16.81
C ILE A 3 -15.95 90.08 -15.69
N ARG A 4 -15.84 90.81 -14.57
CA ARG A 4 -15.01 90.43 -13.42
C ARG A 4 -15.57 89.26 -12.62
N LYS A 5 -16.90 89.03 -12.63
CA LYS A 5 -17.53 87.91 -11.93
C LYS A 5 -17.35 86.60 -12.70
N ASP A 6 -17.38 86.66 -14.02
CA ASP A 6 -17.19 85.48 -14.89
C ASP A 6 -15.73 84.98 -14.85
N ALA A 7 -14.74 85.89 -14.84
CA ALA A 7 -13.33 85.52 -14.68
C ALA A 7 -13.02 84.91 -13.29
N ALA A 8 -13.62 85.44 -12.22
CA ALA A 8 -13.47 84.88 -10.88
C ALA A 8 -14.13 83.49 -10.75
N PHE A 9 -15.30 83.30 -11.36
CA PHE A 9 -15.97 82.00 -11.42
C PHE A 9 -15.15 80.97 -12.20
N ILE A 10 -14.56 81.35 -13.34
CA ILE A 10 -13.69 80.47 -14.14
C ILE A 10 -12.45 80.06 -13.32
N ILE A 11 -11.79 80.97 -12.61
CA ILE A 11 -10.61 80.64 -11.78
C ILE A 11 -10.99 79.68 -10.65
N ILE A 12 -12.11 79.94 -9.96
CA ILE A 12 -12.59 79.07 -8.87
C ILE A 12 -12.98 77.68 -9.41
N ALA A 13 -13.68 77.62 -10.54
CA ALA A 13 -14.06 76.37 -11.18
C ALA A 13 -12.82 75.60 -11.68
N THR A 14 -11.83 76.29 -12.24
CA THR A 14 -10.58 75.67 -12.71
C THR A 14 -9.77 75.13 -11.53
N TYR A 15 -9.67 75.89 -10.42
CA TYR A 15 -9.03 75.43 -9.20
C TYR A 15 -9.75 74.20 -8.62
N LEU A 16 -11.08 74.23 -8.55
CA LEU A 16 -11.87 73.10 -8.04
C LEU A 16 -11.70 71.85 -8.92
N ILE A 17 -11.68 71.99 -10.24
CA ILE A 17 -11.41 70.89 -11.18
C ILE A 17 -9.99 70.34 -10.95
N ILE A 18 -8.98 71.21 -10.83
CA ILE A 18 -7.59 70.78 -10.57
C ILE A 18 -7.48 70.07 -9.21
N SER A 19 -8.13 70.58 -8.16
CA SER A 19 -8.16 69.95 -6.84
C SER A 19 -8.83 68.58 -6.87
N VAL A 20 -9.96 68.44 -7.57
CA VAL A 20 -10.65 67.15 -7.74
C VAL A 20 -9.77 66.17 -8.52
N LEU A 21 -9.12 66.62 -9.59
CA LEU A 21 -8.20 65.79 -10.37
C LEU A 21 -6.98 65.35 -9.54
N LEU A 22 -6.40 66.22 -8.72
CA LEU A 22 -5.29 65.89 -7.81
C LEU A 22 -5.71 64.84 -6.77
N ILE A 23 -6.89 65.01 -6.16
CA ILE A 23 -7.42 64.03 -5.19
C ILE A 23 -7.65 62.68 -5.86
N LEU A 24 -8.18 62.66 -7.09
CA LEU A 24 -8.37 61.43 -7.86
C LEU A 24 -7.05 60.75 -8.21
N ILE A 25 -6.03 61.51 -8.62
CA ILE A 25 -4.68 60.99 -8.92
C ILE A 25 -4.05 60.37 -7.66
N ILE A 26 -4.10 61.06 -6.52
CA ILE A 26 -3.56 60.55 -5.25
C ILE A 26 -4.32 59.28 -4.83
N SER A 27 -5.65 59.27 -4.94
CA SER A 27 -6.48 58.12 -4.58
C SER A 27 -6.19 56.91 -5.47
N PHE A 28 -6.04 57.14 -6.78
CA PHE A 28 -5.70 56.09 -7.74
C PHE A 28 -4.28 55.55 -7.50
N ALA A 29 -3.31 56.42 -7.26
CA ALA A 29 -1.94 56.01 -6.93
C ALA A 29 -1.87 55.22 -5.62
N ALA A 30 -2.57 55.67 -4.57
CA ALA A 30 -2.64 54.96 -3.30
C ALA A 30 -3.29 53.57 -3.44
N ARG A 31 -4.39 53.48 -4.21
CA ARG A 31 -5.03 52.19 -4.53
C ARG A 31 -4.10 51.29 -5.33
N SER A 32 -3.42 51.80 -6.35
CA SER A 32 -2.47 51.04 -7.17
C SER A 32 -1.31 50.50 -6.34
N VAL A 33 -0.73 51.29 -5.43
CA VAL A 33 0.34 50.82 -4.54
C VAL A 33 -0.18 49.76 -3.57
N SER A 34 -1.40 49.94 -3.03
CA SER A 34 -2.03 48.94 -2.18
C SER A 34 -2.30 47.63 -2.93
N GLU A 35 -2.79 47.70 -4.17
CA GLU A 35 -3.03 46.53 -5.02
C GLU A 35 -1.71 45.83 -5.37
N MET A 36 -0.65 46.58 -5.71
CA MET A 36 0.69 46.03 -5.94
C MET A 36 1.27 45.35 -4.69
N GLY A 37 1.12 45.96 -3.51
CA GLY A 37 1.58 45.36 -2.24
C GLY A 37 0.81 44.10 -1.87
N SER A 38 -0.52 44.08 -2.10
CA SER A 38 -1.33 42.87 -1.89
C SER A 38 -1.04 41.79 -2.92
N ALA A 39 -0.81 42.14 -4.19
CA ALA A 39 -0.39 41.21 -5.23
C ALA A 39 0.98 40.61 -4.94
N SER A 40 1.95 41.43 -4.50
CA SER A 40 3.27 40.96 -4.10
C SER A 40 3.22 40.02 -2.90
N ARG A 41 2.43 40.35 -1.87
CA ARG A 41 2.23 39.45 -0.71
C ARG A 41 1.59 38.14 -1.12
N ARG A 42 0.56 38.18 -1.98
CA ARG A 42 -0.07 36.96 -2.51
C ARG A 42 0.92 36.09 -3.29
N ASN A 43 1.75 36.70 -4.14
CA ASN A 43 2.78 35.99 -4.88
C ASN A 43 3.82 35.37 -3.94
N ASN A 44 4.30 36.12 -2.94
CA ASN A 44 5.26 35.61 -1.96
C ASN A 44 4.65 34.48 -1.11
N ALA A 45 3.38 34.59 -0.71
CA ALA A 45 2.68 33.55 0.04
C ALA A 45 2.50 32.27 -0.80
N MET A 46 2.17 32.38 -2.09
CA MET A 46 2.14 31.23 -3.00
C MET A 46 3.53 30.61 -3.19
N GLN A 47 4.57 31.42 -3.34
CA GLN A 47 5.94 30.93 -3.43
C GLN A 47 6.39 30.22 -2.14
N ALA A 48 6.06 30.78 -0.97
CA ALA A 48 6.33 30.16 0.32
C ALA A 48 5.58 28.83 0.45
N PHE A 49 4.33 28.74 -0.01
CA PHE A 49 3.58 27.48 -0.04
C PHE A 49 4.30 26.41 -0.88
N TYR A 50 4.69 26.72 -2.12
CA TYR A 50 5.43 25.77 -2.97
C TYR A 50 6.81 25.38 -2.41
N LEU A 51 7.48 26.31 -1.72
CA LEU A 51 8.74 26.00 -1.05
C LEU A 51 8.54 25.10 0.18
N ALA A 52 7.44 25.26 0.91
CA ALA A 52 7.10 24.37 2.02
C ALA A 52 6.74 22.97 1.49
N GLU A 53 6.00 22.86 0.38
CA GLU A 53 5.76 21.59 -0.33
C GLU A 53 7.08 20.93 -0.74
N SER A 54 8.01 21.71 -1.30
CA SER A 54 9.35 21.22 -1.66
C SER A 54 10.11 20.66 -0.46
N GLY A 55 9.86 21.20 0.74
CA GLY A 55 10.42 20.67 1.99
C GLY A 55 9.76 19.38 2.47
N ILE A 56 8.46 19.19 2.24
CA ILE A 56 7.78 17.89 2.44
C ILE A 56 8.36 16.83 1.49
N ASP A 57 8.52 17.16 0.21
CA ASP A 57 9.14 16.25 -0.77
C ASP A 57 10.61 15.94 -0.42
N SER A 58 11.37 16.94 0.01
CA SER A 58 12.75 16.77 0.46
C SER A 58 12.84 15.87 1.70
N ALA A 59 11.87 15.96 2.62
CA ALA A 59 11.78 15.08 3.78
C ALA A 59 11.49 13.63 3.38
N LEU A 60 10.61 13.41 2.39
CA LEU A 60 10.35 12.08 1.84
C LEU A 60 11.61 11.49 1.18
N VAL A 61 12.34 12.28 0.40
CA VAL A 61 13.63 11.87 -0.17
C VAL A 61 14.64 11.51 0.92
N TRP A 62 14.70 12.30 1.99
CA TRP A 62 15.56 12.01 3.14
C TRP A 62 15.16 10.70 3.84
N LEU A 63 13.86 10.46 4.08
CA LEU A 63 13.33 9.22 4.63
C LEU A 63 13.71 8.00 3.77
N ARG A 64 13.71 8.13 2.45
CA ARG A 64 14.09 7.05 1.52
C ARG A 64 15.59 6.75 1.47
N THR A 65 16.43 7.77 1.67
CA THR A 65 17.87 7.67 1.36
C THR A 65 18.79 7.66 2.58
N SER A 66 18.33 8.25 3.69
CA SER A 66 19.18 8.55 4.86
C SER A 66 18.67 7.90 6.15
N TYR A 67 17.43 7.41 6.18
CA TYR A 67 16.90 6.65 7.31
C TYR A 67 17.30 5.16 7.20
N PRO A 68 17.64 4.45 8.30
CA PRO A 68 17.51 4.83 9.71
C PRO A 68 18.58 5.83 10.20
N ALA A 69 18.12 6.97 10.72
CA ALA A 69 18.94 8.02 11.34
C ALA A 69 18.31 8.46 12.67
N ALA A 70 19.08 9.19 13.49
CA ALA A 70 18.57 9.72 14.76
C ALA A 70 17.42 10.70 14.52
N LEU A 71 16.33 10.53 15.30
CA LEU A 71 15.16 11.41 15.29
C LEU A 71 15.04 12.17 16.64
N PRO A 72 14.56 13.43 16.65
CA PRO A 72 14.10 14.19 15.50
C PRO A 72 15.25 14.69 14.61
N TYR A 73 15.05 14.64 13.29
CA TYR A 73 15.97 15.20 12.29
C TYR A 73 15.54 16.63 11.92
N ASN A 74 16.50 17.49 11.64
CA ASN A 74 16.28 18.85 11.14
C ASN A 74 17.22 19.09 9.96
N SER A 75 16.67 19.52 8.81
CA SER A 75 17.44 19.78 7.59
C SER A 75 18.36 21.00 7.68
N GLY A 76 18.13 21.88 8.66
CA GLY A 76 18.59 23.26 8.59
C GLY A 76 17.88 24.05 7.49
N THR A 77 18.30 25.30 7.27
CA THR A 77 17.76 26.16 6.22
C THR A 77 18.34 25.78 4.85
N VAL A 78 17.45 25.46 3.91
CA VAL A 78 17.76 25.21 2.50
C VAL A 78 17.28 26.41 1.68
N ASN A 79 18.22 27.09 1.02
CA ASN A 79 17.89 28.23 0.15
C ASN A 79 17.50 27.71 -1.25
N LEU A 80 16.38 28.20 -1.78
CA LEU A 80 15.91 27.86 -3.12
C LEU A 80 15.22 29.07 -3.76
N GLY A 81 15.82 29.58 -4.85
CA GLY A 81 15.33 30.79 -5.51
C GLY A 81 15.45 32.04 -4.63
N ASN A 82 14.35 32.78 -4.49
CA ASN A 82 14.24 33.99 -3.68
C ASN A 82 13.77 33.73 -2.24
N GLY A 83 13.65 32.47 -1.85
CA GLY A 83 13.21 32.06 -0.51
C GLY A 83 14.05 30.93 0.05
N SER A 84 13.58 30.40 1.16
CA SER A 84 14.19 29.26 1.83
C SER A 84 13.13 28.39 2.49
N PHE A 85 13.43 27.12 2.67
CA PHE A 85 12.63 26.22 3.52
C PHE A 85 13.52 25.47 4.50
N SER A 86 12.94 24.96 5.56
CA SER A 86 13.51 23.92 6.40
C SER A 86 12.44 22.87 6.67
N PHE A 87 12.85 21.66 7.01
CA PHE A 87 11.94 20.63 7.47
C PHE A 87 12.50 19.90 8.68
N THR A 88 11.59 19.40 9.50
CA THR A 88 11.89 18.50 10.61
C THR A 88 11.17 17.18 10.42
N VAL A 89 11.79 16.09 10.86
CA VAL A 89 11.19 14.75 10.86
C VAL A 89 11.23 14.22 12.29
N SER A 90 10.09 13.78 12.79
CA SER A 90 9.95 13.16 14.12
C SER A 90 9.09 11.89 14.01
N SER A 91 9.26 10.93 14.91
CA SER A 91 8.45 9.71 14.90
C SER A 91 7.68 9.58 16.22
N PRO A 92 6.34 9.78 16.23
CA PRO A 92 5.55 9.66 17.45
C PRO A 92 5.36 8.20 17.88
N VAL A 93 5.30 7.29 16.91
CA VAL A 93 5.19 5.84 17.07
C VAL A 93 5.96 5.16 15.95
N SER A 94 6.36 3.90 16.15
CA SER A 94 7.14 3.13 15.17
C SER A 94 6.46 3.14 13.79
N LEU A 95 7.26 3.33 12.73
CA LEU A 95 6.85 3.35 11.32
C LEU A 95 5.97 4.55 10.90
N VAL A 96 5.74 5.52 11.79
CA VAL A 96 5.03 6.77 11.49
C VAL A 96 5.98 7.94 11.69
N TYR A 97 6.00 8.87 10.73
CA TYR A 97 6.89 10.02 10.70
C TYR A 97 6.09 11.31 10.48
N ASN A 98 6.11 12.19 11.46
CA ASN A 98 5.59 13.54 11.33
C ASN A 98 6.67 14.44 10.72
N VAL A 99 6.33 15.08 9.61
CA VAL A 99 7.15 16.06 8.91
C VAL A 99 6.50 17.42 9.03
N GLU A 100 7.28 18.40 9.46
CA GLU A 100 6.89 19.81 9.45
C GLU A 100 7.88 20.57 8.59
N SER A 101 7.41 21.16 7.49
CA SER A 101 8.22 22.04 6.64
C SER A 101 7.75 23.48 6.76
N THR A 102 8.69 24.39 7.03
CA THR A 102 8.43 25.84 7.07
C THR A 102 9.26 26.54 6.02
N ALA A 103 8.60 27.35 5.20
CA ALA A 103 9.23 28.16 4.17
C ALA A 103 9.03 29.66 4.41
N VAL A 104 9.98 30.45 3.92
CA VAL A 104 10.03 31.90 4.07
C VAL A 104 10.36 32.54 2.72
N VAL A 105 9.53 33.50 2.29
CA VAL A 105 9.74 34.33 1.10
C VAL A 105 9.45 35.78 1.45
N GLY A 106 10.50 36.61 1.54
CA GLY A 106 10.37 37.97 2.04
C GLY A 106 9.88 37.98 3.50
N ASN A 107 8.70 38.56 3.74
CA ASN A 107 8.06 38.60 5.07
C ASN A 107 6.94 37.57 5.23
N GLU A 108 6.67 36.76 4.20
CA GLU A 108 5.64 35.72 4.26
C GLU A 108 6.28 34.41 4.71
N ASN A 109 5.62 33.73 5.63
CA ASN A 109 5.97 32.38 6.08
C ASN A 109 4.81 31.42 5.80
N LYS A 110 5.15 30.18 5.45
CA LYS A 110 4.19 29.10 5.26
C LYS A 110 4.69 27.83 5.90
N THR A 111 3.83 27.15 6.64
CA THR A 111 4.14 25.87 7.28
C THR A 111 3.19 24.81 6.78
N ILE A 112 3.73 23.68 6.39
CA ILE A 112 2.99 22.50 5.96
C ILE A 112 3.39 21.34 6.86
N LYS A 113 2.39 20.58 7.30
CA LYS A 113 2.58 19.38 8.11
C LYS A 113 2.06 18.17 7.36
N ALA A 114 2.89 17.15 7.26
CA ALA A 114 2.52 15.86 6.70
C ALA A 114 2.85 14.75 7.68
N THR A 115 2.06 13.68 7.65
CA THR A 115 2.40 12.43 8.31
C THR A 115 2.68 11.39 7.23
N PHE A 116 3.83 10.75 7.32
CA PHE A 116 4.22 9.63 6.50
C PHE A 116 4.11 8.35 7.31
N SER A 117 3.72 7.26 6.67
CA SER A 117 3.83 5.89 7.20
C SER A 117 4.71 5.07 6.28
N ASP A 118 5.46 4.12 6.83
CA ASP A 118 6.07 3.09 5.99
C ASP A 118 4.98 2.40 5.18
N ASP A 119 5.23 2.29 3.89
CA ASP A 119 4.35 1.61 2.97
C ASP A 119 4.60 0.11 3.03
N HIS A 120 3.54 -0.70 2.98
CA HIS A 120 3.63 -2.13 3.28
C HIS A 120 2.80 -3.01 2.36
N TYR A 121 3.25 -4.25 2.20
CA TYR A 121 2.64 -5.22 1.29
C TYR A 121 1.25 -5.68 1.71
N ALA A 122 0.92 -5.60 3.00
CA ALA A 122 -0.41 -5.99 3.49
C ALA A 122 -1.54 -5.09 2.95
N ARG A 123 -1.24 -4.00 2.21
CA ARG A 123 -2.26 -3.17 1.56
C ARG A 123 -2.95 -3.86 0.37
N TYR A 124 -2.34 -4.91 -0.16
CA TYR A 124 -2.81 -5.59 -1.35
C TYR A 124 -3.69 -6.77 -0.99
N ALA A 125 -4.87 -6.85 -1.61
CA ALA A 125 -5.64 -8.08 -1.68
C ALA A 125 -4.88 -9.13 -2.51
N TYR A 126 -4.23 -8.67 -3.57
CA TYR A 126 -3.46 -9.50 -4.48
C TYR A 126 -2.29 -8.72 -5.06
N PHE A 127 -1.08 -9.25 -4.91
CA PHE A 127 0.14 -8.70 -5.49
C PHE A 127 0.97 -9.79 -6.17
N THR A 128 1.49 -9.51 -7.36
CA THR A 128 2.55 -10.33 -7.97
C THR A 128 3.69 -9.52 -8.55
N ASP A 129 4.94 -9.99 -8.39
CA ASP A 129 6.02 -9.47 -9.24
C ASP A 129 5.87 -9.96 -10.69
N GLN A 130 5.55 -11.24 -10.86
CA GLN A 130 5.37 -11.88 -12.15
C GLN A 130 4.06 -12.67 -12.22
N GLU A 131 3.18 -12.27 -13.14
CA GLU A 131 1.93 -12.98 -13.48
C GLU A 131 2.16 -14.27 -14.30
N ARG A 132 3.13 -15.10 -13.92
CA ARG A 132 3.42 -16.41 -14.55
C ARG A 132 3.97 -17.38 -13.51
N PHE A 133 3.68 -18.66 -13.69
CA PHE A 133 4.19 -19.74 -12.86
C PHE A 133 5.15 -20.61 -13.67
N MET A 134 6.43 -20.68 -13.29
CA MET A 134 7.42 -21.51 -14.00
C MET A 134 7.45 -21.25 -15.53
N GLY A 135 7.26 -19.99 -15.94
CA GLY A 135 7.22 -19.58 -17.35
C GLY A 135 5.86 -19.77 -18.05
N ILE A 136 4.87 -20.36 -17.39
CA ILE A 136 3.52 -20.60 -17.92
C ILE A 136 2.60 -19.43 -17.54
N ASN A 137 1.79 -18.97 -18.49
CA ASN A 137 0.75 -17.97 -18.22
C ASN A 137 -0.35 -18.57 -17.35
N VAL A 138 -0.67 -17.90 -16.24
CA VAL A 138 -1.84 -18.20 -15.42
C VAL A 138 -2.86 -17.09 -15.67
N TRP A 139 -4.11 -17.46 -15.90
CA TRP A 139 -5.16 -16.55 -16.35
C TRP A 139 -6.13 -16.24 -15.22
N PHE A 140 -6.55 -14.97 -15.11
CA PHE A 140 -7.84 -14.64 -14.52
C PHE A 140 -8.95 -15.01 -15.51
N VAL A 141 -10.02 -15.63 -15.01
CA VAL A 141 -11.10 -16.21 -15.83
C VAL A 141 -12.48 -15.79 -15.32
N ASP A 142 -13.51 -16.10 -16.10
CA ASP A 142 -14.90 -15.96 -15.67
C ASP A 142 -15.12 -16.57 -14.27
N GLY A 143 -15.80 -15.82 -13.40
CA GLY A 143 -16.07 -16.22 -12.01
C GLY A 143 -14.97 -15.89 -11.01
N ASP A 144 -13.76 -15.49 -11.46
CA ASP A 144 -12.77 -14.91 -10.53
C ASP A 144 -13.29 -13.55 -10.04
N LEU A 145 -13.33 -13.38 -8.71
CA LEU A 145 -13.71 -12.15 -8.02
C LEU A 145 -12.61 -11.76 -7.04
N LEU A 146 -12.07 -10.55 -7.19
CA LEU A 146 -11.04 -10.00 -6.31
C LEU A 146 -11.60 -8.76 -5.61
N LYS A 147 -11.83 -8.89 -4.30
CA LYS A 147 -12.44 -7.81 -3.48
C LYS A 147 -11.38 -7.00 -2.75
N GLY A 148 -10.68 -6.12 -3.45
CA GLY A 148 -9.71 -5.19 -2.87
C GLY A 148 -8.59 -4.79 -3.83
N PRO A 149 -7.55 -4.07 -3.35
CA PRO A 149 -6.47 -3.55 -4.21
C PRO A 149 -5.65 -4.66 -4.85
N VAL A 150 -5.43 -4.59 -6.16
CA VAL A 150 -4.71 -5.59 -6.95
C VAL A 150 -3.55 -4.94 -7.69
N GLN A 151 -2.37 -5.52 -7.62
CA GLN A 151 -1.23 -5.07 -8.43
C GLN A 151 -0.40 -6.22 -8.97
N THR A 152 0.09 -6.06 -10.20
CA THR A 152 1.20 -6.85 -10.73
C THR A 152 2.30 -5.94 -11.23
N ASN A 153 3.57 -6.24 -10.95
CA ASN A 153 4.69 -5.59 -11.64
C ASN A 153 4.82 -6.05 -13.10
N GLY A 154 4.32 -7.26 -13.40
CA GLY A 154 4.23 -7.78 -14.75
C GLY A 154 2.96 -7.36 -15.51
N ARG A 155 2.56 -8.23 -16.44
CA ARG A 155 1.37 -8.09 -17.29
C ARG A 155 0.24 -9.02 -16.85
N PHE A 156 -0.97 -8.51 -16.68
CA PHE A 156 -2.15 -9.34 -16.46
C PHE A 156 -2.48 -10.24 -17.66
N LYS A 157 -3.04 -11.43 -17.38
CA LYS A 157 -3.59 -12.35 -18.37
C LYS A 157 -5.07 -12.59 -18.04
N ILE A 158 -5.95 -12.22 -18.95
CA ILE A 158 -7.41 -12.23 -18.73
C ILE A 158 -8.10 -13.04 -19.81
N LYS A 159 -9.02 -13.91 -19.40
CA LYS A 159 -9.98 -14.62 -20.24
C LYS A 159 -11.39 -14.29 -19.74
N GLY A 160 -12.30 -13.92 -20.63
CA GLY A 160 -13.70 -13.66 -20.23
C GLY A 160 -13.84 -12.40 -19.36
N GLY A 161 -14.71 -12.44 -18.37
CA GLY A 161 -15.07 -11.31 -17.50
C GLY A 161 -14.84 -11.56 -16.00
N PRO A 162 -13.58 -11.70 -15.53
CA PRO A 162 -13.29 -11.61 -14.10
C PRO A 162 -13.65 -10.21 -13.56
N VAL A 163 -13.95 -10.15 -12.26
CA VAL A 163 -14.37 -8.91 -11.57
C VAL A 163 -13.30 -8.47 -10.57
N PHE A 164 -12.96 -7.18 -10.62
CA PHE A 164 -12.05 -6.51 -9.71
C PHE A 164 -12.78 -5.32 -9.07
N GLU A 165 -13.08 -5.41 -7.77
CA GLU A 165 -13.83 -4.37 -7.04
C GLU A 165 -12.95 -3.21 -6.57
N GLY A 166 -11.64 -3.46 -6.41
CA GLY A 166 -10.65 -2.47 -5.98
C GLY A 166 -9.84 -1.85 -7.11
N GLU A 167 -8.95 -0.93 -6.75
CA GLU A 167 -7.96 -0.36 -7.68
C GLU A 167 -7.06 -1.48 -8.26
N VAL A 168 -6.82 -1.44 -9.58
CA VAL A 168 -5.96 -2.40 -10.27
C VAL A 168 -4.77 -1.69 -10.92
N LYS A 169 -3.55 -2.20 -10.68
CA LYS A 169 -2.32 -1.68 -11.30
C LYS A 169 -1.53 -2.76 -12.02
N SER A 170 -1.01 -2.44 -13.19
CA SER A 170 -0.07 -3.29 -13.95
C SER A 170 1.18 -2.50 -14.28
N GLY A 171 2.36 -3.06 -14.02
CA GLY A 171 3.63 -2.48 -14.44
C GLY A 171 3.90 -2.58 -15.95
N ASP A 172 3.04 -3.28 -16.69
CA ASP A 172 3.08 -3.36 -18.15
C ASP A 172 2.01 -2.47 -18.78
N ASN A 173 2.33 -1.89 -19.94
CA ASN A 173 1.43 -1.03 -20.70
C ASN A 173 0.28 -1.79 -21.41
N TYR A 174 0.27 -3.12 -21.34
CA TYR A 174 -0.70 -3.97 -22.03
C TYR A 174 -1.27 -5.04 -21.11
N ILE A 175 -2.52 -5.41 -21.34
CA ILE A 175 -3.17 -6.62 -20.83
C ILE A 175 -3.11 -7.69 -21.92
N ARG A 176 -2.82 -8.94 -21.54
CA ARG A 176 -2.91 -10.07 -22.46
C ARG A 176 -4.30 -10.71 -22.35
N TYR A 177 -5.11 -10.56 -23.38
CA TYR A 177 -6.42 -11.17 -23.51
C TYR A 177 -6.35 -12.53 -24.20
N TYR A 178 -7.17 -13.48 -23.77
CA TYR A 178 -7.21 -14.84 -24.32
C TYR A 178 -7.77 -14.86 -25.73
N ASN A 179 -8.78 -14.02 -26.00
CA ASN A 179 -9.35 -13.72 -27.31
C ASN A 179 -9.70 -14.99 -28.10
N ASN A 180 -10.52 -15.85 -27.48
CA ASN A 180 -10.99 -17.12 -28.05
C ASN A 180 -9.84 -18.00 -28.60
N GLY A 181 -8.79 -18.21 -27.80
CA GLY A 181 -7.65 -19.04 -28.17
C GLY A 181 -6.62 -18.36 -29.08
N ASN A 182 -6.81 -17.09 -29.44
CA ASN A 182 -5.89 -16.30 -30.26
C ASN A 182 -5.40 -15.04 -29.50
N PRO A 183 -4.49 -15.19 -28.53
CA PRO A 183 -4.23 -14.13 -27.56
C PRO A 183 -3.75 -12.80 -28.16
N LYS A 184 -4.23 -11.69 -27.60
CA LYS A 184 -3.86 -10.32 -28.00
C LYS A 184 -3.31 -9.55 -26.80
N ASN A 185 -2.31 -8.70 -27.04
CA ASN A 185 -1.89 -7.72 -26.05
C ASN A 185 -2.51 -6.37 -26.43
N LEU A 186 -3.31 -5.78 -25.56
CA LEU A 186 -3.98 -4.50 -25.79
C LEU A 186 -3.77 -3.57 -24.60
N SER A 187 -3.65 -2.27 -24.83
CA SER A 187 -3.65 -1.25 -23.79
C SER A 187 -5.07 -0.84 -23.36
N SER A 188 -6.11 -1.41 -23.99
CA SER A 188 -7.50 -1.23 -23.59
C SER A 188 -7.85 -2.08 -22.36
N SER A 189 -8.72 -1.55 -21.50
CA SER A 189 -9.26 -2.24 -20.34
C SER A 189 -10.28 -3.35 -20.67
N SER A 190 -10.60 -3.57 -21.95
CA SER A 190 -11.38 -4.73 -22.40
C SER A 190 -11.06 -5.13 -23.85
N ASN A 191 -11.49 -6.33 -24.25
CA ASN A 191 -11.43 -6.91 -25.60
C ASN A 191 -12.78 -7.55 -26.00
N PRO A 192 -13.82 -6.77 -26.33
CA PRO A 192 -15.10 -7.32 -26.77
C PRO A 192 -14.98 -8.11 -28.10
N PRO A 193 -15.83 -9.12 -28.32
CA PRO A 193 -16.83 -9.64 -27.38
C PRO A 193 -16.28 -10.71 -26.42
N TYR A 194 -14.98 -11.04 -26.51
CA TYR A 194 -14.45 -12.28 -25.93
C TYR A 194 -13.97 -12.14 -24.49
N ASP A 195 -13.34 -11.02 -24.15
CA ASP A 195 -12.75 -10.80 -22.83
C ASP A 195 -13.13 -9.41 -22.34
N MET A 196 -14.03 -9.35 -21.36
CA MET A 196 -14.65 -8.13 -20.86
C MET A 196 -14.55 -8.11 -19.32
N PRO A 197 -13.34 -7.93 -18.76
CA PRO A 197 -13.18 -7.81 -17.32
C PRO A 197 -13.92 -6.59 -16.78
N ASP A 198 -14.42 -6.69 -15.56
CA ASP A 198 -15.05 -5.59 -14.83
C ASP A 198 -14.05 -4.98 -13.85
N PHE A 199 -13.52 -3.80 -14.20
CA PHE A 199 -12.63 -3.01 -13.35
C PHE A 199 -13.40 -1.87 -12.70
N GLN A 200 -13.99 -2.10 -11.52
CA GLN A 200 -14.96 -1.17 -10.93
C GLN A 200 -14.34 0.16 -10.49
N GLN A 201 -13.05 0.15 -10.13
CA GLN A 201 -12.28 1.37 -9.82
C GLN A 201 -11.25 1.70 -10.91
N GLY A 202 -11.38 1.10 -12.09
CA GLY A 202 -10.44 1.27 -13.20
C GLY A 202 -9.16 0.46 -13.06
N ILE A 203 -8.33 0.56 -14.10
CA ILE A 203 -7.01 -0.05 -14.17
C ILE A 203 -5.97 0.97 -14.63
N ASP A 204 -4.84 0.99 -13.94
CA ASP A 204 -3.66 1.78 -14.29
C ASP A 204 -2.60 0.87 -14.94
N LEU A 205 -2.20 1.19 -16.17
CA LEU A 205 -1.23 0.43 -16.95
C LEU A 205 0.07 1.22 -17.06
N GLY A 206 1.21 0.53 -16.94
CA GLY A 206 2.52 1.18 -16.85
C GLY A 206 2.77 1.83 -15.49
N ALA A 207 2.10 1.37 -14.44
CA ALA A 207 2.32 1.82 -13.07
C ALA A 207 3.73 1.45 -12.58
N ASP A 208 4.30 2.22 -11.66
CA ASP A 208 5.62 1.93 -11.12
C ASP A 208 5.64 0.55 -10.42
N PRO A 209 6.64 -0.30 -10.71
CA PRO A 209 6.75 -1.60 -10.08
C PRO A 209 7.18 -1.46 -8.62
N VAL A 210 6.65 -2.34 -7.75
CA VAL A 210 6.97 -2.37 -6.31
C VAL A 210 7.94 -3.52 -6.05
N ALA A 211 9.18 -3.20 -5.67
CA ALA A 211 10.26 -4.17 -5.56
C ALA A 211 10.07 -5.14 -4.39
N MET A 212 9.99 -6.44 -4.68
CA MET A 212 9.86 -7.49 -3.65
C MET A 212 11.07 -7.49 -2.69
N PRO A 213 10.84 -7.62 -1.37
CA PRO A 213 11.92 -7.71 -0.40
C PRO A 213 12.61 -9.07 -0.53
N ALA A 214 13.93 -9.08 -0.31
CA ALA A 214 14.74 -10.29 -0.46
C ALA A 214 14.60 -11.28 0.71
N SER A 215 14.14 -10.82 1.88
CA SER A 215 14.04 -11.63 3.09
C SER A 215 13.03 -11.03 4.07
N ALA A 216 12.64 -11.83 5.06
CA ALA A 216 11.76 -11.41 6.15
C ALA A 216 12.55 -10.82 7.34
N LEU A 217 13.54 -9.96 7.07
CA LEU A 217 14.54 -9.52 8.04
C LEU A 217 13.94 -8.95 9.34
N ASN A 218 12.94 -8.08 9.24
CA ASN A 218 12.31 -7.47 10.42
C ASN A 218 11.64 -8.51 11.32
N LEU A 219 10.92 -9.45 10.73
CA LEU A 219 10.26 -10.54 11.46
C LEU A 219 11.29 -11.48 12.11
N ARG A 220 12.35 -11.83 11.37
CA ARG A 220 13.46 -12.67 11.87
C ARG A 220 14.18 -12.03 13.06
N THR A 221 14.49 -10.74 12.97
CA THR A 221 15.11 -9.98 14.06
C THR A 221 14.18 -9.88 15.28
N ALA A 222 12.89 -9.60 15.07
CA ALA A 222 11.92 -9.54 16.17
C ALA A 222 11.70 -10.90 16.86
N ALA A 223 11.69 -12.00 16.09
CA ALA A 223 11.62 -13.35 16.64
C ALA A 223 12.83 -13.67 17.53
N SER A 224 14.02 -13.19 17.16
CA SER A 224 15.23 -13.32 17.98
C SER A 224 15.26 -12.38 19.19
N GLY A 225 14.61 -11.22 19.05
CA GLY A 225 14.59 -10.12 20.02
C GLY A 225 13.31 -10.05 20.88
N GLY A 226 12.82 -11.18 21.38
CA GLY A 226 11.66 -11.24 22.28
C GLY A 226 10.45 -12.01 21.73
N GLY A 227 10.58 -12.59 20.53
CA GLY A 227 9.62 -13.53 19.97
C GLY A 227 10.06 -14.98 20.14
N ILE A 228 9.64 -15.84 19.22
CA ILE A 228 10.07 -17.24 19.15
C ILE A 228 10.89 -17.46 17.90
N PHE A 229 12.19 -17.72 18.08
CA PHE A 229 13.12 -18.12 17.03
C PHE A 229 13.42 -19.61 17.13
N LEU A 230 13.09 -20.35 16.06
CA LEU A 230 13.28 -21.79 15.94
C LEU A 230 14.27 -22.08 14.82
N THR A 231 14.94 -23.22 14.88
CA THR A 231 15.76 -23.74 13.79
C THR A 231 15.26 -25.13 13.39
N GLY A 232 15.31 -25.45 12.10
CA GLY A 232 14.82 -26.72 11.56
C GLY A 232 13.31 -26.80 11.47
N ASN A 233 12.82 -27.85 10.81
CA ASN A 233 11.39 -28.02 10.53
C ASN A 233 10.54 -27.92 11.79
N SER A 234 9.47 -27.15 11.69
CA SER A 234 8.58 -26.86 12.80
C SER A 234 7.11 -26.95 12.37
N ALA A 235 6.23 -27.21 13.33
CA ALA A 235 4.78 -27.13 13.13
C ALA A 235 4.14 -26.31 14.26
N ILE A 236 3.16 -25.49 13.91
CA ILE A 236 2.41 -24.64 14.84
C ILE A 236 0.92 -24.83 14.60
N ALA A 237 0.21 -25.29 15.62
CA ALA A 237 -1.26 -25.29 15.64
C ALA A 237 -1.73 -24.20 16.62
N PHE A 238 -2.39 -23.16 16.11
CA PHE A 238 -2.95 -22.07 16.91
C PHE A 238 -4.24 -22.49 17.62
N ASN A 239 -4.44 -22.01 18.84
CA ASN A 239 -5.62 -22.29 19.65
C ASN A 239 -6.44 -21.02 19.90
N ALA A 240 -7.77 -21.15 19.93
CA ALA A 240 -8.70 -20.04 20.14
C ALA A 240 -8.60 -19.35 21.52
N ASP A 241 -7.77 -19.87 22.44
CA ASP A 241 -7.49 -19.25 23.73
C ASP A 241 -6.28 -18.29 23.71
N GLY A 242 -5.60 -18.14 22.57
CA GLY A 242 -4.39 -17.32 22.42
C GLY A 242 -3.08 -18.08 22.70
N THR A 243 -3.16 -19.40 22.87
CA THR A 243 -2.00 -20.29 22.91
C THR A 243 -1.76 -20.96 21.56
N MET A 244 -0.69 -21.72 21.46
CA MET A 244 -0.32 -22.52 20.30
C MET A 244 0.42 -23.78 20.73
N ASN A 245 0.26 -24.85 19.97
CA ASN A 245 1.02 -26.09 20.13
C ASN A 245 2.16 -26.10 19.12
N VAL A 246 3.40 -26.16 19.61
CA VAL A 246 4.60 -26.10 18.78
C VAL A 246 5.33 -27.44 18.79
N THR A 247 5.66 -27.94 17.62
CA THR A 247 6.54 -29.11 17.44
C THR A 247 7.83 -28.67 16.75
N ASN A 248 8.97 -28.95 17.38
CA ASN A 248 10.30 -28.66 16.85
C ASN A 248 11.33 -29.62 17.48
N ALA A 249 12.00 -30.41 16.63
CA ALA A 249 12.94 -31.44 17.10
C ALA A 249 14.18 -30.85 17.80
N ASN A 250 14.70 -29.71 17.33
CA ASN A 250 15.90 -29.08 17.88
C ASN A 250 15.68 -28.51 19.28
N LYS A 251 14.44 -28.12 19.61
CA LYS A 251 14.01 -27.72 20.96
C LYS A 251 13.54 -28.90 21.83
N GLY A 252 13.42 -30.10 21.26
CA GLY A 252 12.78 -31.25 21.92
C GLY A 252 11.28 -31.04 22.18
N TRP A 253 10.64 -30.15 21.43
CA TRP A 253 9.22 -29.83 21.56
C TRP A 253 8.38 -30.76 20.69
N ASN A 254 7.38 -31.39 21.31
CA ASN A 254 6.38 -32.20 20.64
C ASN A 254 5.01 -31.78 21.18
N ASN A 255 4.23 -31.07 20.35
CA ASN A 255 3.00 -30.40 20.77
C ASN A 255 3.17 -29.60 22.07
N PHE A 256 4.28 -28.89 22.20
CA PHE A 256 4.54 -28.04 23.36
C PHE A 256 3.59 -26.86 23.33
N ASN A 257 2.68 -26.79 24.31
CA ASN A 257 1.72 -25.70 24.42
C ASN A 257 2.37 -24.46 25.06
N THR A 258 2.24 -23.32 24.39
CA THR A 258 2.76 -22.03 24.86
C THR A 258 1.87 -20.88 24.37
N SER A 259 1.90 -19.73 25.05
CA SER A 259 1.25 -18.52 24.54
C SER A 259 1.89 -18.02 23.25
N ILE A 260 1.12 -17.37 22.39
CA ILE A 260 1.67 -16.53 21.31
C ILE A 260 2.59 -15.48 21.95
N PRO A 261 3.81 -15.23 21.41
CA PRO A 261 4.73 -14.28 22.02
C PRO A 261 4.14 -12.88 22.05
N ALA A 262 4.38 -12.12 23.12
CA ALA A 262 3.77 -10.81 23.32
C ALA A 262 4.12 -9.78 22.21
N ASN A 263 5.29 -9.92 21.59
CA ASN A 263 5.67 -9.09 20.45
C ASN A 263 5.04 -9.55 19.13
N GLY A 264 4.45 -10.76 19.08
CA GLY A 264 3.80 -11.33 17.90
C GLY A 264 4.75 -11.89 16.85
N ALA A 265 6.05 -12.08 17.13
CA ALA A 265 7.01 -12.59 16.14
C ALA A 265 7.36 -14.07 16.36
N ILE A 266 7.16 -14.88 15.32
CA ILE A 266 7.64 -16.27 15.27
C ILE A 266 8.39 -16.48 13.96
N PHE A 267 9.60 -17.04 14.02
CA PHE A 267 10.40 -17.30 12.83
C PHE A 267 11.11 -18.65 12.91
N VAL A 268 11.08 -19.40 11.80
CA VAL A 268 11.78 -20.67 11.61
C VAL A 268 12.93 -20.49 10.64
N ASP A 269 14.14 -20.66 11.15
CA ASP A 269 15.38 -20.62 10.38
C ASP A 269 15.79 -22.03 9.92
N ASN A 270 16.32 -22.14 8.71
CA ASN A 270 16.78 -23.38 8.10
C ASN A 270 15.78 -24.56 8.22
N GLY A 271 14.49 -24.30 8.04
CA GLY A 271 13.43 -25.29 8.19
C GLY A 271 12.13 -24.84 7.55
N ASP A 272 11.28 -25.79 7.16
CA ASP A 272 9.92 -25.49 6.72
C ASP A 272 9.00 -25.33 7.96
N LEU A 273 7.92 -24.55 7.84
CA LEU A 273 6.94 -24.33 8.90
C LEU A 273 5.55 -24.80 8.46
N ASP A 274 4.96 -25.76 9.16
CA ASP A 274 3.56 -26.14 8.98
C ASP A 274 2.65 -25.34 9.94
N ILE A 275 1.56 -24.77 9.46
CA ILE A 275 0.60 -23.99 10.25
C ILE A 275 -0.85 -24.45 10.06
N SER A 276 -1.61 -24.36 11.15
CA SER A 276 -3.06 -24.62 11.20
C SER A 276 -3.68 -23.96 12.45
N GLY A 277 -5.02 -23.93 12.54
CA GLY A 277 -5.76 -23.64 13.77
C GLY A 277 -6.42 -22.27 13.82
N THR A 278 -6.68 -21.79 15.03
CA THR A 278 -7.43 -20.54 15.26
C THR A 278 -6.53 -19.50 15.93
N VAL A 279 -6.30 -18.38 15.27
CA VAL A 279 -5.46 -17.27 15.73
C VAL A 279 -6.26 -16.33 16.61
N LYS A 280 -5.74 -16.05 17.81
CA LYS A 280 -6.26 -15.01 18.71
C LYS A 280 -5.17 -14.02 19.07
N GLY A 281 -5.38 -12.75 18.76
CA GLY A 281 -4.40 -11.67 18.84
C GLY A 281 -3.66 -11.41 17.52
N SER A 282 -2.62 -10.58 17.61
CA SER A 282 -1.82 -10.16 16.46
C SER A 282 -0.49 -10.91 16.42
N VAL A 283 -0.26 -11.68 15.36
CA VAL A 283 0.96 -12.51 15.20
C VAL A 283 1.42 -12.54 13.74
N SER A 284 2.72 -12.68 13.54
CA SER A 284 3.33 -12.99 12.25
C SER A 284 4.26 -14.18 12.38
N VAL A 285 4.13 -15.10 11.43
CA VAL A 285 4.96 -16.29 11.31
C VAL A 285 5.82 -16.21 10.05
N GLY A 286 7.07 -16.63 10.16
CA GLY A 286 8.00 -16.63 9.05
C GLY A 286 8.84 -17.89 8.98
N SER A 287 9.34 -18.17 7.78
CA SER A 287 10.22 -19.30 7.49
C SER A 287 11.27 -18.88 6.46
N GLU A 288 12.54 -19.24 6.68
CA GLU A 288 13.60 -19.12 5.66
C GLU A 288 13.31 -20.02 4.43
N ARG A 289 12.46 -21.02 4.61
CA ARG A 289 12.08 -21.96 3.55
C ARG A 289 10.60 -21.82 3.22
N ASP A 290 9.90 -22.95 3.10
CA ASP A 290 8.49 -22.97 2.77
C ASP A 290 7.64 -22.82 4.04
N ILE A 291 6.45 -22.26 3.90
CA ILE A 291 5.36 -22.38 4.87
C ILE A 291 4.29 -23.27 4.25
N ILE A 292 3.83 -24.26 5.01
CA ILE A 292 2.82 -25.23 4.60
C ILE A 292 1.54 -24.91 5.37
N VAL A 293 0.42 -24.74 4.67
CA VAL A 293 -0.89 -24.53 5.30
C VAL A 293 -1.68 -25.82 5.15
N SER A 294 -1.61 -26.67 6.18
CA SER A 294 -2.14 -28.05 6.12
C SER A 294 -3.64 -28.16 6.44
N ASP A 295 -4.19 -27.19 7.17
CA ASP A 295 -5.60 -27.09 7.56
C ASP A 295 -5.99 -25.60 7.64
N ASN A 296 -7.25 -25.32 7.99
CA ASN A 296 -7.77 -23.97 8.17
C ASN A 296 -6.90 -23.16 9.13
N VAL A 297 -6.71 -21.89 8.79
CA VAL A 297 -6.08 -20.89 9.65
C VAL A 297 -7.03 -19.71 9.71
N VAL A 298 -7.80 -19.61 10.79
CA VAL A 298 -8.90 -18.63 10.91
C VAL A 298 -8.73 -17.74 12.14
N TYR A 299 -9.36 -16.57 12.14
CA TYR A 299 -9.41 -15.72 13.32
C TYR A 299 -10.39 -16.23 14.38
N SER A 300 -10.05 -16.07 15.66
CA SER A 300 -10.95 -16.41 16.77
C SER A 300 -12.13 -15.44 16.87
N ASP A 301 -11.88 -14.17 16.56
CA ASP A 301 -12.86 -13.10 16.44
C ASP A 301 -12.86 -12.60 15.00
N ASP A 302 -13.84 -13.04 14.21
CA ASP A 302 -13.89 -12.81 12.77
C ASP A 302 -14.19 -11.33 12.43
N PRO A 303 -13.28 -10.60 11.77
CA PRO A 303 -13.45 -9.20 11.39
C PRO A 303 -14.63 -8.93 10.44
N ARG A 304 -15.09 -9.94 9.70
CA ARG A 304 -16.26 -9.85 8.82
C ARG A 304 -17.57 -9.77 9.61
N VAL A 305 -17.55 -10.23 10.86
CA VAL A 305 -18.68 -10.17 11.81
C VAL A 305 -18.45 -9.07 12.85
N ASN A 306 -17.22 -8.96 13.36
CA ASN A 306 -16.80 -7.95 14.34
C ASN A 306 -15.63 -7.10 13.79
N PRO A 307 -15.91 -5.96 13.13
CA PRO A 307 -14.88 -5.10 12.55
C PRO A 307 -13.80 -4.59 13.53
N ASP A 308 -14.09 -4.59 14.84
CA ASP A 308 -13.17 -4.17 15.91
C ASP A 308 -12.22 -5.29 16.38
N SER A 309 -12.29 -6.48 15.78
CA SER A 309 -11.40 -7.59 16.09
C SER A 309 -9.93 -7.16 16.09
N ALA A 310 -9.17 -7.68 17.07
CA ALA A 310 -7.73 -7.47 17.17
C ALA A 310 -6.92 -8.61 16.52
N ASP A 311 -7.60 -9.63 16.00
CA ASP A 311 -6.98 -10.83 15.46
C ASP A 311 -6.43 -10.54 14.07
N LYS A 312 -5.12 -10.79 13.89
CA LYS A 312 -4.38 -10.54 12.65
C LYS A 312 -3.25 -11.53 12.50
N LEU A 313 -3.10 -12.10 11.31
CA LEU A 313 -2.01 -13.02 10.97
C LEU A 313 -1.21 -12.50 9.76
N GLY A 314 0.11 -12.44 9.92
CA GLY A 314 1.06 -12.31 8.82
C GLY A 314 1.76 -13.64 8.56
N ILE A 315 1.87 -14.05 7.30
CA ILE A 315 2.61 -15.23 6.87
C ILE A 315 3.70 -14.75 5.91
N VAL A 316 4.97 -15.00 6.22
CA VAL A 316 6.09 -14.61 5.35
C VAL A 316 7.04 -15.79 5.11
N ALA A 317 6.88 -16.46 3.97
CA ALA A 317 7.80 -17.50 3.51
C ALA A 317 8.88 -16.88 2.61
N GLU A 318 10.16 -17.08 2.94
CA GLU A 318 11.25 -16.64 2.07
C GLU A 318 11.34 -17.49 0.78
N LYS A 319 10.66 -18.65 0.74
CA LYS A 319 10.43 -19.44 -0.48
C LYS A 319 8.98 -19.42 -0.93
N ASN A 320 8.19 -20.44 -0.57
CA ASN A 320 6.83 -20.63 -1.04
C ASN A 320 5.86 -20.77 0.12
N VAL A 321 4.60 -20.41 -0.13
CA VAL A 321 3.49 -20.84 0.71
C VAL A 321 2.75 -21.95 -0.03
N ILE A 322 2.65 -23.13 0.58
CA ILE A 322 2.21 -24.36 -0.09
C ILE A 322 0.98 -24.92 0.63
N ILE A 323 -0.08 -25.14 -0.12
CA ILE A 323 -1.24 -25.92 0.34
C ILE A 323 -1.02 -27.37 -0.12
N PRO A 324 -0.89 -28.36 0.78
CA PRO A 324 -0.73 -29.75 0.40
C PRO A 324 -2.05 -30.33 -0.15
N GLN A 325 -1.97 -31.38 -0.96
CA GLN A 325 -3.17 -32.06 -1.48
C GLN A 325 -4.04 -32.66 -0.36
N SER A 326 -3.43 -32.99 0.79
CA SER A 326 -4.09 -33.50 1.99
C SER A 326 -4.90 -32.46 2.76
N ALA A 327 -4.81 -31.17 2.41
CA ALA A 327 -5.64 -30.14 3.02
C ALA A 327 -7.14 -30.46 2.86
N PRO A 328 -8.03 -29.87 3.67
CA PRO A 328 -9.47 -30.15 3.62
C PRO A 328 -10.13 -29.89 2.26
N TYR A 329 -11.40 -30.28 2.11
CA TYR A 329 -12.15 -30.06 0.87
C TYR A 329 -12.45 -28.58 0.63
N ASP A 330 -12.82 -27.85 1.68
CA ASP A 330 -12.90 -26.39 1.74
C ASP A 330 -11.81 -25.90 2.70
N LEU A 331 -11.02 -24.91 2.29
CA LEU A 331 -9.91 -24.39 3.08
C LEU A 331 -10.07 -22.88 3.23
N GLU A 332 -9.95 -22.39 4.45
CA GLU A 332 -9.98 -20.98 4.80
C GLU A 332 -8.67 -20.52 5.42
N ILE A 333 -8.16 -19.40 4.93
CA ILE A 333 -6.92 -18.78 5.40
C ILE A 333 -7.17 -17.28 5.62
N ASP A 334 -7.19 -16.87 6.89
CA ASP A 334 -7.31 -15.49 7.31
C ASP A 334 -5.91 -14.93 7.59
N ALA A 335 -5.29 -14.28 6.60
CA ALA A 335 -3.92 -13.76 6.73
C ALA A 335 -3.51 -12.78 5.61
N SER A 336 -2.51 -11.95 5.91
CA SER A 336 -1.63 -11.38 4.88
C SER A 336 -0.54 -12.41 4.55
N ILE A 337 -0.62 -13.00 3.36
CA ILE A 337 0.23 -14.11 2.92
C ILE A 337 1.29 -13.58 1.96
N MET A 338 2.56 -13.79 2.27
CA MET A 338 3.68 -13.36 1.45
C MET A 338 4.64 -14.51 1.14
N ALA A 339 4.83 -14.80 -0.15
CA ALA A 339 5.78 -15.78 -0.68
C ALA A 339 6.89 -15.07 -1.48
N LEU A 340 8.06 -14.88 -0.87
CA LEU A 340 9.14 -14.07 -1.46
C LEU A 340 9.89 -14.79 -2.57
N GLY A 341 10.15 -16.10 -2.42
CA GLY A 341 10.97 -16.84 -3.37
C GLY A 341 10.22 -17.20 -4.65
N SER A 342 9.01 -17.74 -4.53
CA SER A 342 8.17 -18.00 -5.70
C SER A 342 6.70 -17.69 -5.46
N SER A 343 5.90 -18.57 -4.86
CA SER A 343 4.45 -18.51 -5.07
C SER A 343 3.66 -18.98 -3.84
N PHE A 344 2.41 -18.51 -3.76
CA PHE A 344 1.36 -19.17 -3.01
C PHE A 344 0.66 -20.19 -3.93
N THR A 345 0.76 -21.49 -3.66
CA THR A 345 0.36 -22.53 -4.62
C THR A 345 -0.22 -23.77 -3.95
N VAL A 346 -1.06 -24.51 -4.68
CA VAL A 346 -1.45 -25.87 -4.29
C VAL A 346 -0.39 -26.84 -4.80
N PHE A 347 0.17 -27.65 -3.90
CA PHE A 347 1.13 -28.69 -4.29
C PHE A 347 0.49 -29.63 -5.31
N LYS A 348 1.16 -29.81 -6.46
CA LYS A 348 0.64 -30.59 -7.59
C LYS A 348 -0.78 -30.15 -7.98
N TYR A 349 -1.00 -28.85 -8.11
CA TYR A 349 -2.28 -28.23 -8.49
C TYR A 349 -2.95 -28.79 -9.75
N TRP A 350 -2.21 -29.53 -10.60
CA TRP A 350 -2.71 -30.19 -11.82
C TRP A 350 -3.10 -31.66 -11.62
N GLN A 351 -2.99 -32.16 -10.40
CA GLN A 351 -3.31 -33.55 -10.02
C GLN A 351 -4.35 -33.57 -8.90
N GLY A 352 -5.08 -34.68 -8.80
CA GLY A 352 -6.08 -34.89 -7.77
C GLY A 352 -7.48 -34.40 -8.19
N PRO A 353 -8.50 -34.72 -7.39
CA PRO A 353 -9.87 -34.33 -7.70
C PRO A 353 -10.07 -32.80 -7.57
N PRO A 354 -11.10 -32.25 -8.23
CA PRO A 354 -11.63 -30.94 -7.86
C PRO A 354 -11.98 -30.90 -6.37
N LYS A 355 -11.57 -29.85 -5.70
CA LYS A 355 -11.94 -29.52 -4.31
C LYS A 355 -13.05 -28.48 -4.28
N GLY A 356 -13.46 -28.05 -3.08
CA GLY A 356 -14.43 -26.98 -2.89
C GLY A 356 -13.80 -25.62 -3.13
N THR A 357 -13.86 -24.76 -2.12
CA THR A 357 -13.40 -23.37 -2.19
C THR A 357 -12.18 -23.14 -1.30
N LEU A 358 -11.23 -22.35 -1.83
CA LEU A 358 -10.13 -21.77 -1.09
C LEU A 358 -10.51 -20.32 -0.79
N THR A 359 -10.92 -20.10 0.45
CA THR A 359 -11.27 -18.78 0.97
C THR A 359 -10.02 -18.14 1.55
N VAL A 360 -9.69 -16.94 1.08
CA VAL A 360 -8.62 -16.12 1.67
C VAL A 360 -9.21 -14.79 2.08
N TYR A 361 -9.16 -14.50 3.38
CA TYR A 361 -9.50 -13.20 3.93
C TYR A 361 -8.24 -12.47 4.40
N GLY A 362 -7.83 -11.45 3.65
CA GLY A 362 -6.54 -10.78 3.86
C GLY A 362 -5.87 -10.47 2.52
N GLY A 363 -4.67 -10.96 2.28
CA GLY A 363 -3.92 -10.63 1.06
C GLY A 363 -3.03 -11.75 0.57
N ILE A 364 -2.82 -11.85 -0.74
CA ILE A 364 -1.88 -12.79 -1.36
C ILE A 364 -0.80 -11.99 -2.09
N ILE A 365 0.42 -12.04 -1.60
CA ILE A 365 1.59 -11.35 -2.13
C ILE A 365 2.62 -12.40 -2.54
N GLN A 366 3.03 -12.43 -3.79
CA GLN A 366 3.88 -13.50 -4.31
C GLN A 366 4.82 -13.02 -5.41
N ASN A 367 6.00 -13.62 -5.53
CA ASN A 367 6.92 -13.28 -6.62
C ASN A 367 6.39 -13.78 -7.98
N GLN A 368 5.90 -15.01 -8.03
CA GLN A 368 5.25 -15.63 -9.17
C GLN A 368 3.82 -15.99 -8.81
N ARG A 369 2.89 -15.77 -9.74
CA ARG A 369 1.50 -16.21 -9.57
C ARG A 369 1.42 -17.72 -9.43
N GLY A 370 1.09 -18.23 -8.25
CA GLY A 370 0.88 -19.65 -8.02
C GLY A 370 -0.53 -20.11 -8.39
N PRO A 371 -0.67 -21.22 -9.13
CA PRO A 371 -1.96 -21.83 -9.43
C PRO A 371 -2.49 -22.65 -8.25
N VAL A 372 -3.81 -22.62 -8.06
CA VAL A 372 -4.51 -23.37 -7.00
C VAL A 372 -5.42 -24.48 -7.54
N GLY A 373 -5.35 -24.73 -8.84
CA GLY A 373 -6.15 -25.71 -9.54
C GLY A 373 -6.01 -25.58 -11.06
N THR A 374 -6.72 -26.43 -11.78
CA THR A 374 -6.84 -26.38 -13.25
C THR A 374 -8.30 -26.44 -13.67
N PHE A 375 -8.58 -25.97 -14.87
CA PHE A 375 -9.90 -26.00 -15.48
C PHE A 375 -9.79 -26.34 -16.98
N ASP A 376 -10.88 -26.82 -17.56
CA ASP A 376 -10.98 -27.06 -18.99
C ASP A 376 -11.07 -25.72 -19.73
N GLY A 377 -10.13 -25.48 -20.64
CA GLY A 377 -10.04 -24.22 -21.37
C GLY A 377 -11.24 -23.89 -22.25
N SER A 378 -12.04 -24.89 -22.64
CA SER A 378 -13.21 -24.76 -23.51
C SER A 378 -14.53 -24.67 -22.74
N THR A 379 -14.73 -25.48 -21.71
CA THR A 379 -15.98 -25.51 -20.93
C THR A 379 -15.94 -24.64 -19.68
N GLY A 380 -14.74 -24.30 -19.18
CA GLY A 380 -14.57 -23.63 -17.89
C GLY A 380 -14.74 -24.57 -16.68
N GLU A 381 -15.01 -25.85 -16.89
CA GLU A 381 -15.19 -26.81 -15.79
C GLU A 381 -13.89 -27.04 -15.03
N LYS A 382 -13.96 -27.01 -13.70
CA LYS A 382 -12.81 -27.26 -12.82
C LYS A 382 -12.38 -28.73 -12.90
N LEU A 383 -11.10 -28.96 -13.17
CA LEU A 383 -10.50 -30.29 -13.32
C LEU A 383 -9.74 -30.73 -12.06
N SER A 384 -9.18 -29.79 -11.31
CA SER A 384 -8.46 -30.08 -10.05
C SER A 384 -8.33 -28.83 -9.19
N GLY A 385 -8.04 -29.01 -7.90
CA GLY A 385 -7.79 -27.90 -6.96
C GLY A 385 -9.06 -27.13 -6.57
N TYR A 386 -8.91 -25.89 -6.09
CA TYR A 386 -9.99 -25.13 -5.46
C TYR A 386 -10.60 -24.06 -6.40
N ASN A 387 -11.86 -23.70 -6.12
CA ASN A 387 -12.38 -22.39 -6.52
C ASN A 387 -11.74 -21.31 -5.65
N LYS A 388 -11.69 -20.07 -6.14
CA LYS A 388 -11.09 -18.94 -5.41
C LYS A 388 -12.19 -18.06 -4.81
N ASP A 389 -12.08 -17.73 -3.53
CA ASP A 389 -12.83 -16.64 -2.91
C ASP A 389 -11.84 -15.76 -2.14
N TYR A 390 -11.36 -14.70 -2.79
CA TYR A 390 -10.32 -13.82 -2.25
C TYR A 390 -10.93 -12.47 -1.89
N SER A 391 -10.95 -12.19 -0.60
CA SER A 391 -11.52 -10.97 -0.04
C SER A 391 -10.48 -10.25 0.82
N TYR A 392 -10.35 -8.94 0.64
CA TYR A 392 -9.37 -8.15 1.36
C TYR A 392 -9.80 -7.84 2.79
N ASP A 393 -8.84 -7.93 3.72
CA ASP A 393 -9.01 -7.38 5.07
C ASP A 393 -8.66 -5.89 5.05
N SER A 394 -9.67 -5.03 4.99
CA SER A 394 -9.50 -3.58 4.88
C SER A 394 -8.76 -2.96 6.07
N ARG A 395 -8.70 -3.65 7.22
CA ARG A 395 -7.95 -3.16 8.40
C ARG A 395 -6.46 -3.10 8.13
N PHE A 396 -5.94 -3.93 7.21
CA PHE A 396 -4.52 -3.99 6.91
C PHE A 396 -3.96 -2.72 6.28
N THR A 397 -4.80 -1.88 5.67
CA THR A 397 -4.37 -0.59 5.11
C THR A 397 -3.78 0.35 6.16
N SER A 398 -4.31 0.31 7.40
CA SER A 398 -3.87 1.18 8.49
C SER A 398 -3.22 0.43 9.65
N ASN A 399 -3.51 -0.87 9.78
CA ASN A 399 -3.11 -1.68 10.92
C ASN A 399 -2.73 -3.10 10.46
N PRO A 400 -1.62 -3.27 9.73
CA PRO A 400 -1.17 -4.55 9.22
C PRO A 400 -0.80 -5.54 10.35
N PRO A 401 -0.58 -6.82 10.03
CA PRO A 401 0.05 -7.76 10.96
C PRO A 401 1.44 -7.27 11.42
N PRO A 402 1.90 -7.64 12.63
CA PRO A 402 3.15 -7.15 13.18
C PRO A 402 4.34 -7.56 12.31
N TYR A 403 5.32 -6.67 12.12
CA TYR A 403 6.52 -6.94 11.31
C TYR A 403 6.25 -7.35 9.86
N ASN A 404 5.09 -6.97 9.29
CA ASN A 404 4.80 -7.21 7.89
C ASN A 404 5.87 -6.53 7.01
N PRO A 405 6.33 -7.15 5.91
CA PRO A 405 7.31 -6.53 5.04
C PRO A 405 6.83 -5.20 4.46
N THR A 406 7.73 -4.22 4.45
CA THR A 406 7.52 -2.91 3.85
C THR A 406 7.90 -2.95 2.37
N THR A 407 7.35 -2.04 1.57
CA THR A 407 7.73 -1.87 0.15
C THR A 407 9.04 -1.11 -0.02
N GLY A 408 9.61 -0.59 1.07
CA GLY A 408 10.77 0.30 1.05
C GLY A 408 10.41 1.75 0.69
N ASP A 409 9.12 2.06 0.56
CA ASP A 409 8.62 3.41 0.32
C ASP A 409 7.77 3.91 1.50
N TYR A 410 7.28 5.16 1.41
CA TYR A 410 6.44 5.81 2.38
C TYR A 410 5.19 6.36 1.71
N ILE A 411 4.05 6.30 2.41
CA ILE A 411 2.79 6.91 2.00
C ILE A 411 2.46 8.10 2.91
N ILE A 412 1.91 9.16 2.32
CA ILE A 412 1.36 10.29 3.07
C ILE A 412 -0.01 9.86 3.64
N THR A 413 -0.12 9.83 4.96
CA THR A 413 -1.36 9.49 5.68
C THR A 413 -2.13 10.72 6.16
N SER A 414 -1.44 11.86 6.29
CA SER A 414 -2.08 13.15 6.54
C SER A 414 -1.30 14.28 5.90
N TRP A 415 -2.00 15.33 5.47
CA TRP A 415 -1.42 16.56 4.95
C TRP A 415 -2.30 17.74 5.37
N ARG A 416 -1.69 18.81 5.89
CA ARG A 416 -2.38 20.06 6.22
C ARG A 416 -1.47 21.28 6.10
N GLU A 417 -2.05 22.38 5.64
CA GLU A 417 -1.46 23.72 5.69
C GLU A 417 -1.80 24.37 7.04
N GLU A 418 -0.83 25.12 7.62
CA GLU A 418 -1.03 25.98 8.79
C GLU A 418 -0.81 27.46 8.47
#